data_AF-A0A9D5MIR9-F1
#
_entry.id   AF-A0A9D5MIR9-F1
#
_cell.length_a   1.000
_cell.length_b   1.000
_cell.length_c   1.000
_cell.angle_alpha   90.00
_cell.angle_beta   90.00
_cell.angle_gamma   90.00
#
_symmetry.space_group_name_H-M   'P 1'
#
loop_
_entity.id
_entity.type
_entity.pdbx_description
1 polymer ?
#
loop_
_entity_poly.entity_id
_entity_poly.type
_entity_poly.pdbx_seq_one_letter_code
_entity_poly.pdbx_strand_id
1 'polypeptide(L)'
;MEKTKLGISVGLFGALVFAAALFGGYISSIIILGYVLLFEANEWLKKSAVKAVATLVAFSFITAVIGLVPDAINWVANVINTFGGNVHFEFINDVFSDIKGVISILKDLVFLGLIYKALNQGTIKLPVVDDLINKYM
;
A
#
# COMPACT_ATOMS: atom_id res chain seq x y z
N MET A 1 -20.64 7.07 18.99
CA MET A 1 -19.88 6.50 17.85
C MET A 1 -20.86 5.80 16.94
N GLU A 2 -20.86 6.17 15.66
CA GLU A 2 -21.66 5.47 14.64
C GLU A 2 -21.17 4.02 14.50
N LYS A 3 -22.11 3.09 14.27
CA LYS A 3 -21.83 1.66 14.11
C LYS A 3 -21.98 1.26 12.65
N THR A 4 -21.15 0.34 12.21
CA THR A 4 -21.29 -0.33 10.92
C THR A 4 -22.49 -1.29 10.93
N LYS A 5 -22.89 -1.80 9.76
CA LYS A 5 -23.94 -2.82 9.68
C LYS A 5 -23.60 -4.14 10.38
N LEU A 6 -22.31 -4.35 10.69
CA LEU A 6 -21.81 -5.48 11.49
C LEU A 6 -21.87 -5.23 13.01
N GLY A 7 -22.38 -4.06 13.45
CA GLY A 7 -22.52 -3.72 14.86
C GLY A 7 -21.24 -3.24 15.54
N ILE A 8 -20.13 -3.14 14.81
CA ILE A 8 -18.83 -2.65 15.28
C ILE A 8 -18.77 -1.12 15.09
N SER A 9 -17.99 -0.39 15.91
CA SER A 9 -17.81 1.04 15.69
C SER A 9 -17.14 1.31 14.34
N VAL A 10 -17.58 2.38 13.65
CA VAL A 10 -17.00 2.79 12.37
C VAL A 10 -15.49 3.03 12.46
N GLY A 11 -15.00 3.56 13.60
CA GLY A 11 -13.57 3.78 13.81
C GLY A 11 -12.77 2.49 13.94
N LEU A 12 -13.27 1.51 14.69
CA LEU A 12 -12.62 0.19 14.81
C LEU A 12 -12.64 -0.56 13.48
N PHE A 13 -13.75 -0.48 12.73
CA PHE A 13 -13.81 -1.08 11.41
C PHE A 13 -12.87 -0.38 10.42
N GLY A 14 -12.77 0.95 10.45
CA GLY A 14 -11.78 1.70 9.68
C GLY A 14 -10.33 1.30 10.02
N ALA A 15 -10.03 1.02 11.28
CA ALA A 15 -8.73 0.48 11.67
C ALA A 15 -8.50 -0.93 11.07
N LEU A 16 -9.53 -1.79 11.04
CA LEU A 16 -9.46 -3.10 10.39
C LEU A 16 -9.24 -3.00 8.88
N VAL A 17 -9.85 -2.01 8.22
CA VAL A 17 -9.61 -1.73 6.79
C VAL A 17 -8.13 -1.46 6.53
N PHE A 18 -7.50 -0.56 7.29
CA PHE A 18 -6.08 -0.26 7.13
C PHE A 18 -5.17 -1.43 7.55
N ALA A 19 -5.55 -2.17 8.60
CA ALA A 19 -4.81 -3.36 9.02
C ALA A 19 -4.87 -4.47 7.97
N ALA A 20 -6.02 -4.67 7.33
CA ALA A 20 -6.15 -5.64 6.24
C ALA A 20 -5.31 -5.25 5.02
N ALA A 21 -5.15 -3.96 4.76
CA ALA A 21 -4.23 -3.49 3.73
C ALA A 21 -2.76 -3.72 4.08
N LEU A 22 -2.38 -3.47 5.33
CA LEU A 22 -1.00 -3.69 5.80
C LEU A 22 -0.63 -5.17 5.83
N PHE A 23 -1.44 -6.00 6.48
CA PHE A 23 -1.12 -7.41 6.77
C PHE A 23 -1.72 -8.40 5.77
N GLY A 24 -2.89 -8.09 5.23
CA GLY A 24 -3.64 -8.99 4.34
C GLY A 24 -3.42 -8.75 2.85
N GLY A 25 -2.65 -7.71 2.50
CA GLY A 25 -2.31 -7.35 1.13
C GLY A 25 -3.53 -7.07 0.23
N TYR A 26 -3.36 -7.25 -1.08
CA TYR A 26 -4.36 -6.87 -2.08
C TYR A 26 -5.68 -7.65 -1.97
N ILE A 27 -5.62 -8.96 -1.72
CA ILE A 27 -6.82 -9.80 -1.68
C ILE A 27 -7.74 -9.35 -0.55
N SER A 28 -7.19 -9.26 0.67
CA SER A 28 -7.95 -8.85 1.85
C SER A 28 -8.50 -7.42 1.70
N SER A 29 -7.68 -6.52 1.15
CA SER A 29 -8.04 -5.13 0.89
C SER A 29 -9.22 -5.00 -0.07
N ILE A 30 -9.20 -5.73 -1.18
CA ILE A 30 -10.25 -5.65 -2.22
C ILE A 30 -11.57 -6.22 -1.70
N ILE A 31 -11.52 -7.32 -0.94
CA ILE A 31 -12.71 -7.92 -0.34
C ILE A 31 -13.37 -6.92 0.62
N ILE A 32 -12.59 -6.32 1.53
CA ILE A 32 -13.11 -5.35 2.49
C ILE A 32 -13.57 -4.07 1.80
N LEU A 33 -12.84 -3.59 0.80
CA LEU A 33 -13.26 -2.45 -0.02
C LEU A 33 -14.61 -2.71 -0.68
N GLY A 34 -14.77 -3.87 -1.32
CA GLY A 34 -16.03 -4.27 -1.95
C GLY A 34 -17.18 -4.31 -0.94
N TYR A 35 -16.96 -4.90 0.23
CA TYR A 35 -17.94 -4.91 1.31
C TYR A 35 -18.34 -3.48 1.73
N VAL A 36 -17.36 -2.62 2.03
CA VAL A 36 -17.62 -1.27 2.52
C VAL A 36 -18.36 -0.42 1.48
N LEU A 37 -17.96 -0.48 0.22
CA LEU A 37 -18.58 0.33 -0.83
C LEU A 37 -20.03 -0.09 -1.11
N LEU A 38 -20.30 -1.40 -1.12
CA LEU A 38 -21.62 -1.96 -1.42
C LEU A 38 -22.60 -1.88 -0.25
N PHE A 39 -22.12 -2.12 0.98
CA PHE A 39 -23.02 -2.33 2.12
C PHE A 39 -23.00 -1.22 3.17
N GLU A 40 -21.89 -0.52 3.40
CA GLU A 40 -21.84 0.51 4.43
C GLU A 40 -22.41 1.84 3.94
N ALA A 41 -23.03 2.61 4.83
CA ALA A 41 -23.60 3.93 4.51
C ALA A 41 -22.64 5.08 4.85
N ASN A 42 -21.77 4.88 5.84
CA ASN A 42 -20.88 5.92 6.35
C ASN A 42 -19.85 6.36 5.30
N GLU A 43 -19.87 7.64 4.93
CA GLU A 43 -18.99 8.21 3.89
C GLU A 43 -17.51 8.17 4.28
N TRP A 44 -17.20 8.47 5.54
CA TRP A 44 -15.83 8.45 6.03
C TRP A 44 -15.21 7.05 5.91
N LEU A 45 -16.00 6.01 6.17
CA LEU A 45 -15.55 4.63 6.05
C LEU A 45 -15.32 4.22 4.59
N LYS A 46 -16.20 4.64 3.67
CA LYS A 46 -15.99 4.43 2.23
C LYS A 46 -14.71 5.10 1.74
N LYS A 47 -14.50 6.37 2.10
CA LYS A 47 -13.27 7.10 1.78
C LYS A 47 -12.04 6.42 2.39
N SER A 48 -12.15 5.92 3.62
CA SER A 48 -11.05 5.21 4.29
C SER A 48 -10.72 3.88 3.62
N ALA A 49 -11.73 3.14 3.15
CA ALA A 49 -11.54 1.90 2.38
C ALA A 49 -10.81 2.15 1.06
N VAL A 50 -11.26 3.15 0.28
CA VAL A 50 -10.57 3.52 -0.96
C VAL A 50 -9.15 4.01 -0.64
N LYS A 51 -8.98 4.79 0.43
CA LYS A 51 -7.66 5.28 0.87
C LYS A 51 -6.70 4.16 1.23
N ALA A 52 -7.15 3.13 1.92
CA ALA A 52 -6.31 1.99 2.27
C ALA A 52 -5.77 1.31 1.00
N VAL A 53 -6.63 1.04 0.02
CA VAL A 53 -6.23 0.41 -1.25
C VAL A 53 -5.34 1.34 -2.08
N ALA A 54 -5.71 2.60 -2.22
CA ALA A 54 -4.93 3.58 -2.98
C ALA A 54 -3.53 3.80 -2.39
N THR A 55 -3.42 3.83 -1.06
CA THR A 55 -2.12 3.94 -0.38
C THR A 55 -1.26 2.70 -0.63
N LEU A 56 -1.87 1.50 -0.56
CA LEU A 56 -1.16 0.23 -0.84
C LEU A 56 -0.63 0.21 -2.27
N VAL A 57 -1.47 0.57 -3.24
CA VAL A 57 -1.11 0.66 -4.65
C VAL A 57 0.01 1.69 -4.87
N ALA A 58 -0.07 2.87 -4.24
CA ALA A 58 0.95 3.91 -4.38
C ALA A 58 2.34 3.44 -3.92
N PHE A 59 2.43 2.79 -2.76
CA PHE A 59 3.71 2.24 -2.28
C PHE A 59 4.23 1.13 -3.18
N SER A 60 3.36 0.20 -3.62
CA SER A 60 3.78 -0.83 -4.56
C SER A 60 4.24 -0.28 -5.90
N PHE A 61 3.60 0.78 -6.40
CA PHE A 61 4.00 1.44 -7.63
C PHE A 61 5.40 2.07 -7.48
N ILE A 62 5.67 2.77 -6.37
CA ILE A 62 6.99 3.35 -6.09
C ILE A 62 8.06 2.25 -6.03
N THR A 63 7.79 1.17 -5.29
CA THR A 63 8.72 0.02 -5.18
C THR A 63 8.97 -0.64 -6.54
N ALA A 64 7.94 -0.75 -7.38
CA ALA A 64 8.06 -1.31 -8.73
C ALA A 64 8.93 -0.42 -9.62
N VAL A 65 8.70 0.89 -9.63
CA VAL A 65 9.50 1.85 -10.42
C VAL A 65 10.99 1.79 -10.04
N ILE A 66 11.29 1.73 -8.74
CA ILE A 66 12.67 1.61 -8.25
C ILE A 66 13.29 0.27 -8.65
N GLY A 67 12.48 -0.80 -8.70
CA GLY A 67 12.92 -2.13 -9.13
C GLY A 67 13.31 -2.22 -10.61
N LEU A 68 12.80 -1.33 -11.48
CA LEU A 68 13.08 -1.41 -12.91
C LEU A 68 14.57 -1.33 -13.26
N VAL A 69 15.36 -0.58 -12.49
CA VAL A 69 16.80 -0.39 -12.75
C VAL A 69 17.60 -1.68 -12.52
N PRO A 70 17.61 -2.28 -11.30
CA PRO A 70 18.32 -3.54 -11.08
C PRO A 70 17.75 -4.66 -11.96
N ASP A 71 16.44 -4.69 -12.20
CA ASP A 71 15.81 -5.71 -13.06
C ASP A 71 16.35 -5.64 -14.50
N ALA A 72 16.45 -4.43 -15.07
CA ALA A 72 17.01 -4.23 -16.41
C ALA A 72 18.50 -4.58 -16.49
N ILE A 73 19.29 -4.21 -15.49
CA ILE A 73 20.73 -4.51 -15.45
C ILE A 73 20.97 -6.01 -15.31
N ASN A 74 20.23 -6.67 -14.41
CA ASN A 74 20.31 -8.11 -14.22
C ASN A 74 19.88 -8.86 -15.50
N TRP A 75 18.87 -8.35 -16.21
CA TRP A 75 18.49 -8.91 -17.51
C TRP A 75 19.65 -8.88 -18.51
N VAL A 76 20.35 -7.74 -18.64
CA VAL A 76 21.53 -7.62 -19.53
C VAL A 76 22.65 -8.57 -19.07
N ALA A 77 22.95 -8.61 -17.77
CA ALA A 77 23.97 -9.50 -17.22
C ALA A 77 23.67 -10.97 -17.52
N ASN A 78 22.41 -11.40 -17.38
CA ASN A 78 21.97 -12.76 -17.69
C ASN A 78 22.14 -13.11 -19.17
N VAL A 79 21.90 -12.16 -20.08
CA VAL A 79 22.17 -12.34 -21.51
C VAL A 79 23.67 -12.58 -21.75
N ILE A 80 24.54 -11.73 -21.19
CA ILE A 80 26.00 -11.88 -21.32
C ILE A 80 26.49 -13.22 -20.77
N ASN A 81 25.99 -13.61 -19.60
CA ASN A 81 26.38 -14.86 -18.94
C ASN A 81 25.92 -16.10 -19.73
N THR A 82 24.81 -16.01 -20.46
CA THR A 82 24.34 -17.08 -21.36
C THR A 82 25.33 -17.36 -22.50
N PHE A 83 26.10 -16.34 -22.94
CA PHE A 83 27.13 -16.49 -23.97
C PHE A 83 28.53 -16.79 -23.42
N GLY A 84 28.62 -17.25 -22.16
CA GLY A 84 29.89 -17.61 -21.51
C GLY A 84 30.63 -16.44 -20.86
N GLY A 85 29.99 -15.29 -20.72
CA GLY A 85 30.48 -14.21 -19.86
C GLY A 85 30.30 -14.53 -18.37
N ASN A 86 30.90 -13.71 -17.51
CA ASN A 86 30.68 -13.76 -16.06
C ASN A 86 30.64 -12.34 -15.50
N VAL A 87 29.49 -11.70 -15.63
CA VAL A 87 29.24 -10.34 -15.16
C VAL A 87 28.19 -10.39 -14.05
N HIS A 88 28.49 -9.75 -12.93
CA HIS A 88 27.60 -9.59 -11.80
C HIS A 88 27.69 -8.17 -11.24
N PHE A 89 26.55 -7.63 -10.79
CA PHE A 89 26.44 -6.26 -10.29
C PHE A 89 25.86 -6.24 -8.87
N GLU A 90 26.58 -6.86 -7.92
CA GLU A 90 26.24 -6.95 -6.49
C GLU A 90 25.91 -5.59 -5.88
N PHE A 91 26.81 -4.60 -6.05
CA PHE A 91 26.64 -3.27 -5.48
C PHE A 91 25.32 -2.59 -5.89
N ILE A 92 24.90 -2.75 -7.14
CA ILE A 92 23.64 -2.15 -7.62
C ILE A 92 22.45 -2.85 -6.98
N ASN A 93 22.47 -4.17 -6.90
CA ASN A 93 21.39 -4.93 -6.28
C ASN A 93 21.24 -4.58 -4.78
N ASP A 94 22.35 -4.45 -4.06
CA ASP A 94 22.35 -4.13 -2.63
C ASP A 94 21.79 -2.73 -2.37
N VAL A 95 22.30 -1.70 -3.07
CA VAL A 95 21.83 -0.32 -2.91
C VAL A 95 20.32 -0.21 -3.19
N PHE A 96 19.84 -0.84 -4.26
CA PHE A 96 18.41 -0.78 -4.60
C PHE A 96 17.56 -1.64 -3.65
N SER A 97 18.10 -2.74 -3.13
CA SER A 97 17.44 -3.53 -2.08
C SER A 97 17.26 -2.72 -0.80
N ASP A 98 18.29 -2.00 -0.36
CA ASP A 98 18.24 -1.13 0.81
C ASP A 98 17.19 -0.02 0.64
N ILE A 99 17.13 0.62 -0.53
CA ILE A 99 16.10 1.62 -0.85
C ILE A 99 14.70 1.02 -0.76
N LYS A 100 14.48 -0.17 -1.35
CA LYS A 100 13.19 -0.88 -1.24
C LYS A 100 12.85 -1.20 0.22
N GLY A 101 13.85 -1.57 1.02
CA GLY A 101 13.71 -1.80 2.46
C GLY A 101 13.21 -0.56 3.20
N VAL A 102 13.84 0.60 2.97
CA VAL A 102 13.40 1.88 3.55
C VAL A 102 11.95 2.20 3.18
N ILE A 103 11.57 2.01 1.92
CA ILE A 103 10.19 2.26 1.46
C ILE A 103 9.20 1.31 2.12
N SER A 104 9.57 0.05 2.31
CA SER A 104 8.73 -0.90 3.04
C SER A 104 8.52 -0.47 4.48
N ILE A 105 9.56 -0.01 5.18
CA ILE A 105 9.45 0.50 6.55
C ILE A 105 8.53 1.73 6.58
N LEU A 106 8.70 2.67 5.64
CA LEU A 106 7.84 3.86 5.55
C LEU A 106 6.37 3.50 5.29
N LYS A 107 6.10 2.54 4.40
CA LYS A 107 4.76 2.01 4.15
C LYS A 107 4.15 1.48 5.46
N ASP A 108 4.88 0.65 6.19
CA ASP A 108 4.40 0.06 7.44
C ASP A 108 4.10 1.15 8.49
N LEU A 109 4.98 2.14 8.65
CA LEU A 109 4.76 3.28 9.56
C LEU A 109 3.52 4.11 9.18
N VAL A 110 3.31 4.37 7.89
CA VAL A 110 2.13 5.10 7.40
C VAL A 110 0.84 4.33 7.72
N PHE A 111 0.81 3.02 7.44
CA PHE A 111 -0.35 2.20 7.74
C PHE A 111 -0.60 2.06 9.24
N LEU A 112 0.43 1.85 10.05
CA LEU A 112 0.30 1.82 11.52
C LEU A 112 -0.26 3.15 12.05
N GLY A 113 0.20 4.27 11.54
CA GLY A 113 -0.33 5.58 11.87
C GLY A 113 -1.80 5.76 11.44
N LEU A 114 -2.18 5.27 10.26
CA LEU A 114 -3.57 5.27 9.79
C LEU A 114 -4.48 4.40 10.65
N ILE A 115 -4.04 3.19 11.02
CA ILE A 115 -4.74 2.28 11.94
C ILE A 115 -5.02 2.98 13.26
N TYR A 116 -3.98 3.58 13.88
CA TYR A 116 -4.11 4.27 15.16
C TYR A 116 -5.10 5.45 15.07
N LYS A 117 -4.99 6.29 14.02
CA LYS A 117 -5.89 7.44 13.86
C LYS A 117 -7.32 7.02 13.51
N ALA A 118 -7.51 5.93 12.78
CA ALA A 118 -8.82 5.44 12.37
C ALA A 118 -9.71 5.09 13.57
N LEU A 119 -9.14 4.67 14.70
CA LEU A 119 -9.90 4.38 15.94
C LEU A 119 -10.75 5.58 16.41
N ASN A 120 -10.27 6.80 16.16
CA ASN A 120 -10.98 8.05 16.46
C ASN A 120 -11.63 8.68 15.22
N GLN A 121 -11.82 7.91 14.15
CA GLN A 121 -12.26 8.39 12.83
C GLN A 121 -11.35 9.48 12.24
N GLY A 122 -10.09 9.51 12.67
CA GLY A 122 -9.06 10.39 12.13
C GLY A 122 -8.35 9.77 10.93
N THR A 123 -7.63 10.60 10.18
CA THR A 123 -6.79 10.15 9.06
C THR A 123 -5.46 10.89 9.06
N ILE A 124 -4.46 10.33 8.38
CA ILE A 124 -3.18 11.00 8.08
C ILE A 124 -3.31 11.61 6.69
N LYS A 125 -2.97 12.90 6.54
CA LYS A 125 -2.97 13.53 5.22
C LYS A 125 -1.84 12.93 4.36
N LEU A 126 -2.22 12.35 3.23
CA LEU A 126 -1.32 11.82 2.21
C LEU A 126 -1.68 12.54 0.91
N PRO A 127 -1.09 13.71 0.61
CA PRO A 127 -1.60 14.64 -0.40
C PRO A 127 -1.85 13.97 -1.77
N VAL A 128 -0.89 13.19 -2.26
CA VAL A 128 -1.00 12.50 -3.55
C VAL A 128 -2.17 11.51 -3.59
N VAL A 129 -2.39 10.77 -2.51
CA VAL A 129 -3.48 9.79 -2.41
C VAL A 129 -4.81 10.49 -2.17
N ASP A 130 -4.83 11.48 -1.29
CA ASP A 130 -6.03 12.23 -0.93
C ASP A 130 -6.58 13.02 -2.12
N ASP A 131 -5.71 13.63 -2.93
CA ASP A 131 -6.11 14.37 -4.13
C ASP A 131 -6.72 13.44 -5.19
N LEU A 132 -6.16 12.23 -5.36
CA LEU A 132 -6.73 11.22 -6.24
C LEU A 132 -8.12 10.78 -5.78
N ILE A 133 -8.30 10.55 -4.49
CA ILE A 133 -9.59 10.13 -3.94
C ILE A 133 -10.62 11.24 -4.11
N ASN A 134 -10.28 12.47 -3.72
CA ASN A 134 -11.19 13.62 -3.80
C ASN A 134 -11.59 13.96 -5.25
N LYS A 135 -10.77 13.59 -6.23
CA LYS A 135 -11.09 13.77 -7.65
C LYS A 135 -12.14 12.78 -8.16
N TYR A 136 -12.19 11.58 -7.58
CA TYR A 136 -13.03 10.48 -8.08
C TYR A 136 -14.13 10.01 -7.10
N MET A 137 -14.21 10.61 -5.90
CA MET A 137 -15.24 10.38 -4.87
C MET A 137 -15.68 11.68 -4.21
#